data_AF-A0A534ZYI7-F1
#
_entry.id   AF-A0A534ZYI7-F1
#
_cell.length_a   1.000
_cell.length_b   1.000
_cell.length_c   1.000
_cell.angle_alpha   90.00
_cell.angle_beta   90.00
_cell.angle_gamma   90.00
#
_symmetry.space_group_name_H-M   'P 1'
#
loop_
_entity.id
_entity.type
_entity.pdbx_description
1 polymer ?
#
loop_
_entity_poly.entity_id
_entity_poly.type
_entity_poly.pdbx_seq_one_letter_code
_entity_poly.pdbx_strand_id
1 'polypeptide(L)'
;MRRVLRWLNVAIALVTLASGLAVLGSDLLVAGYREVHRDAVWFVVAYCALQTLMIAEFARDGSLVPWLALAKALAAVLFFASFFTSGLYWMTWTPGRYVYELFAWGEETKVGLYALAFLGRGTFNTLNAFYFTRPWWGPLRVRRPLIGRAVTAVPVAAAALCTWAFLALVREETTTFSSDAQDVARTVLAGVDCEEVRANEGKTMTDLRQRGERRYRVEITYGCDLTRVLVQAEDGRIGTAAEPQPACCHTGS
;
A
#
# COMPACT_ATOMS: atom_id res chain seq x y z
N MET A 1 12.17 25.03 7.93
CA MET A 1 12.08 23.56 8.10
C MET A 1 11.09 23.14 9.18
N ARG A 2 11.29 23.45 10.48
CA ARG A 2 10.40 23.03 11.58
C ARG A 2 8.92 23.37 11.35
N ARG A 3 8.62 24.62 10.98
CA ARG A 3 7.26 25.09 10.71
C ARG A 3 6.60 24.30 9.56
N VAL A 4 7.34 24.03 8.49
CA VAL A 4 6.85 23.25 7.32
C VAL A 4 6.52 21.82 7.74
N LEU A 5 7.44 21.14 8.43
CA LEU A 5 7.20 19.78 8.91
C LEU A 5 6.03 19.70 9.90
N ARG A 6 5.86 20.69 10.78
CA ARG A 6 4.71 20.78 11.68
C ARG A 6 3.40 20.85 10.92
N TRP A 7 3.25 21.81 10.02
CA TRP A 7 2.02 21.97 9.25
C TRP A 7 1.74 20.80 8.32
N LEU A 8 2.78 20.17 7.77
CA LEU A 8 2.63 18.94 7.01
C LEU A 8 2.09 17.80 7.87
N ASN A 9 2.60 17.64 9.10
CA ASN A 9 2.04 16.66 10.05
C ASN A 9 0.60 16.98 10.45
N VAL A 10 0.25 18.27 10.61
CA VAL A 10 -1.14 18.70 10.86
C VAL A 10 -2.03 18.36 9.67
N ALA A 11 -1.63 18.69 8.44
CA ALA A 11 -2.41 18.41 7.24
C ALA A 11 -2.66 16.90 7.08
N ILE A 12 -1.63 16.08 7.26
CA ILE A 12 -1.77 14.61 7.22
C ILE A 12 -2.72 14.13 8.33
N ALA A 13 -2.59 14.66 9.54
CA ALA A 13 -3.44 14.28 10.68
C ALA A 13 -4.91 14.70 10.50
N LEU A 14 -5.17 15.80 9.77
CA LEU A 14 -6.51 16.23 9.40
C LEU A 14 -7.15 15.28 8.38
N VAL A 15 -6.39 14.85 7.36
CA VAL A 15 -6.89 13.88 6.36
C VAL A 15 -7.22 12.54 7.01
N THR A 16 -6.36 12.06 7.91
CA THR A 16 -6.62 10.82 8.66
C THR A 16 -7.81 10.96 9.61
N LEU A 17 -7.95 12.10 10.29
CA LEU A 17 -9.12 12.38 11.13
C LEU A 17 -10.40 12.38 10.29
N ALA A 18 -10.41 13.03 9.13
CA ALA A 18 -11.56 13.04 8.24
C ALA A 18 -11.97 11.62 7.80
N SER A 19 -10.99 10.75 7.50
CA SER A 19 -11.24 9.33 7.22
C SER A 19 -11.89 8.61 8.41
N GLY A 20 -11.37 8.81 9.62
CA GLY A 20 -11.95 8.22 10.84
C GLY A 20 -13.37 8.71 11.12
N LEU A 21 -13.63 10.01 10.91
CA LEU A 21 -14.96 10.58 11.05
C LEU A 21 -15.93 10.08 9.97
N ALA A 22 -15.46 9.85 8.74
CA ALA A 22 -16.26 9.24 7.68
C ALA A 22 -16.69 7.81 8.07
N VAL A 23 -15.79 7.01 8.66
CA VAL A 23 -16.14 5.67 9.18
C VAL A 23 -17.21 5.75 10.26
N LEU A 24 -17.05 6.66 11.23
CA LEU A 24 -18.05 6.86 12.29
C LEU A 24 -19.39 7.32 11.72
N GLY A 25 -19.36 8.25 10.76
CA GLY A 25 -20.56 8.72 10.06
C GLY A 25 -21.27 7.59 9.32
N SER A 26 -20.53 6.78 8.56
CA SER A 26 -21.09 5.63 7.85
C SER A 26 -21.66 4.58 8.79
N ASP A 27 -21.00 4.29 9.92
CA ASP A 27 -21.51 3.35 10.93
C ASP A 27 -22.84 3.81 11.55
N LEU A 28 -23.03 5.13 11.69
CA LEU A 28 -24.24 5.71 12.29
C LEU A 28 -25.36 6.00 11.28
N LEU A 29 -25.03 6.30 10.02
CA LEU A 29 -25.96 6.87 9.05
C LEU A 29 -26.29 5.94 7.87
N VAL A 30 -25.45 4.95 7.57
CA VAL A 30 -25.63 4.07 6.39
C VAL A 30 -26.18 2.71 6.83
N ALA A 31 -27.39 2.40 6.39
CA ALA A 31 -28.03 1.11 6.66
C ALA A 31 -27.19 -0.05 6.08
N GLY A 32 -27.01 -1.13 6.84
CA GLY A 32 -26.25 -2.33 6.45
C GLY A 32 -24.73 -2.19 6.52
N TYR A 33 -24.19 -0.98 6.69
CA TYR A 33 -22.73 -0.76 6.73
C TYR A 33 -22.04 -1.56 7.84
N ARG A 34 -22.61 -1.54 9.04
CA ARG A 34 -22.07 -2.24 10.21
C ARG A 34 -22.10 -3.77 10.07
N GLU A 35 -23.06 -4.29 9.31
CA GLU A 35 -23.21 -5.72 9.04
C GLU A 35 -22.11 -6.23 8.10
N VAL A 36 -21.76 -5.41 7.10
CA VAL A 36 -20.71 -5.68 6.13
C VAL A 36 -19.32 -5.51 6.73
N HIS A 37 -19.06 -4.40 7.43
CA HIS A 37 -17.70 -4.02 7.83
C HIS A 37 -17.33 -4.35 9.27
N ARG A 38 -18.31 -4.51 10.18
CA ARG A 38 -18.12 -4.91 11.57
C ARG A 38 -17.04 -4.12 12.32
N ASP A 39 -16.98 -2.80 12.09
CA ASP A 39 -15.96 -1.94 12.68
C ASP A 39 -16.07 -1.93 14.21
N ALA A 40 -14.91 -2.01 14.87
CA ALA A 40 -14.82 -1.82 16.30
C ALA A 40 -14.93 -0.31 16.63
N VAL A 41 -16.15 0.19 16.89
CA VAL A 41 -16.43 1.62 17.12
C VAL A 41 -15.48 2.26 18.14
N TRP A 42 -15.18 1.57 19.25
CA TRP A 42 -14.25 2.07 20.26
C TRP A 42 -12.85 2.34 19.70
N PHE A 43 -12.39 1.50 18.76
CA PHE A 43 -11.09 1.66 18.09
C PHE A 43 -11.12 2.85 17.15
N VAL A 44 -12.21 3.05 16.41
CA VAL A 44 -12.38 4.22 15.53
C VAL A 44 -12.39 5.52 16.33
N VAL A 45 -13.07 5.55 17.49
CA VAL A 45 -13.07 6.70 18.39
C VAL A 45 -11.67 6.96 18.96
N ALA A 46 -10.97 5.93 19.43
CA ALA A 46 -9.60 6.04 19.92
C ALA A 46 -8.64 6.56 18.84
N TYR A 47 -8.80 6.09 17.60
CA TYR A 47 -8.06 6.56 16.44
C TYR A 47 -8.30 8.06 16.21
N CYS A 48 -9.56 8.51 16.18
CA CYS A 48 -9.90 9.93 16.01
C CYS A 48 -9.32 10.80 17.14
N ALA A 49 -9.42 10.34 18.39
CA ALA A 49 -8.84 11.05 19.54
C ALA A 49 -7.32 11.22 19.40
N LEU A 50 -6.61 10.17 18.95
CA LEU A 50 -5.17 10.23 18.70
C LEU A 50 -4.82 11.20 17.56
N GLN A 51 -5.62 11.25 16.48
CA GLN A 51 -5.40 12.24 15.40
C GLN A 51 -5.61 13.68 15.90
N THR A 52 -6.65 13.93 16.69
CA THR A 52 -6.90 15.24 17.31
C THR A 52 -5.75 15.66 18.24
N LEU A 53 -5.23 14.74 19.06
CA LEU A 53 -4.04 14.99 19.87
C LEU A 53 -2.84 15.37 19.00
N MET A 54 -2.58 14.62 17.92
CA MET A 54 -1.51 14.94 16.99
C MET A 54 -1.67 16.33 16.37
N ILE A 55 -2.87 16.68 15.90
CA ILE A 55 -3.17 18.01 15.35
C ILE A 55 -2.82 19.08 16.37
N ALA A 56 -3.32 18.97 17.61
CA ALA A 56 -3.09 19.95 18.66
C ALA A 56 -1.59 20.10 18.98
N GLU A 57 -0.88 18.98 19.22
CA GLU A 57 0.55 18.98 19.56
C GLU A 57 1.42 19.56 18.44
N PHE A 58 1.23 19.13 17.19
CA PHE A 58 2.01 19.65 16.06
C PHE A 58 1.66 21.11 15.73
N ALA A 59 0.38 21.51 15.85
CA ALA A 59 -0.04 22.89 15.64
C ALA A 59 0.56 23.83 16.70
N ARG A 60 0.69 23.40 17.95
CA ARG A 60 1.25 24.21 19.05
C ARG A 60 2.75 24.03 19.31
N ASP A 61 3.41 23.09 18.63
CA ASP A 61 4.80 22.67 18.93
C ASP A 61 4.97 22.14 20.37
N GLY A 62 4.00 21.35 20.83
CA GLY A 62 3.96 20.89 22.20
C GLY A 62 5.08 19.91 22.56
N SER A 63 5.20 19.63 23.86
CA SER A 63 6.25 18.75 24.41
C SER A 63 6.14 17.30 23.94
N LEU A 64 4.96 16.87 23.47
CA LEU A 64 4.75 15.51 22.98
C LEU A 64 5.20 15.31 21.53
N VAL A 65 5.49 16.38 20.78
CA VAL A 65 5.87 16.30 19.37
C VAL A 65 6.99 15.27 19.09
N PRO A 66 8.10 15.21 19.85
CA PRO A 66 9.14 14.21 19.62
C PRO A 66 8.66 12.78 19.84
N TRP A 67 7.81 12.54 20.84
CA TRP A 67 7.24 11.23 21.16
C TRP A 67 6.24 10.78 20.11
N LEU A 68 5.36 11.67 19.66
CA LEU A 68 4.40 11.40 18.59
C LEU A 68 5.12 11.12 17.27
N ALA A 69 6.16 11.88 16.95
CA ALA A 69 6.95 11.63 15.74
C ALA A 69 7.64 10.26 15.81
N LEU A 70 8.22 9.89 16.96
CA LEU A 70 8.82 8.57 17.18
C LEU A 70 7.78 7.45 17.08
N ALA A 71 6.61 7.61 17.69
CA ALA A 71 5.51 6.64 17.63
C ALA A 71 5.04 6.42 16.18
N LYS A 72 4.93 7.49 15.38
CA LYS A 72 4.60 7.39 13.94
C LYS A 72 5.67 6.63 13.16
N ALA A 73 6.95 6.89 13.43
CA ALA A 73 8.04 6.16 12.78
C ALA A 73 8.03 4.67 13.18
N LEU A 74 7.85 4.36 14.46
CA LEU A 74 7.76 2.98 14.94
C LEU A 74 6.57 2.24 14.31
N ALA A 75 5.38 2.87 14.31
CA ALA A 75 4.20 2.31 13.68
C ALA A 75 4.41 2.06 12.17
N ALA A 76 5.11 2.97 11.47
CA ALA A 76 5.47 2.76 10.08
C ALA A 76 6.41 1.56 9.90
N VAL A 77 7.47 1.45 10.69
CA VAL A 77 8.41 0.31 10.64
C VAL A 77 7.71 -1.01 10.92
N LEU A 78 6.86 -1.07 11.95
CA LEU A 78 6.07 -2.26 12.27
C LEU A 78 5.12 -2.62 11.13
N PHE A 79 4.48 -1.62 10.52
CA PHE A 79 3.64 -1.83 9.35
C PHE A 79 4.43 -2.38 8.15
N PHE A 80 5.65 -1.90 7.87
CA PHE A 80 6.48 -2.49 6.82
C PHE A 80 6.88 -3.93 7.10
N ALA A 81 7.35 -4.19 8.31
CA ALA A 81 7.79 -5.53 8.71
C ALA A 81 6.67 -6.57 8.55
N SER A 82 5.42 -6.14 8.66
CA SER A 82 4.23 -6.96 8.52
C SER A 82 3.46 -6.70 7.23
N PHE A 83 3.97 -5.92 6.27
CA PHE A 83 3.18 -5.45 5.13
C PHE A 83 2.70 -6.59 4.22
N PHE A 84 3.59 -7.53 3.90
CA PHE A 84 3.25 -8.66 3.04
C PHE A 84 2.30 -9.68 3.68
N THR A 85 2.24 -9.74 5.02
CA THR A 85 1.38 -10.67 5.76
C THR A 85 0.08 -10.02 6.24
N SER A 86 0.10 -8.73 6.55
CA SER A 86 -1.00 -8.01 7.20
C SER A 86 -1.52 -6.81 6.39
N GLY A 87 -0.90 -6.45 5.27
CA GLY A 87 -1.28 -5.26 4.49
C GLY A 87 -2.72 -5.32 3.98
N LEU A 88 -3.16 -6.48 3.48
CA LEU A 88 -4.55 -6.71 3.05
C LEU A 88 -5.54 -6.64 4.22
N TYR A 89 -5.19 -7.21 5.38
CA TYR A 89 -5.99 -7.12 6.60
C TYR A 89 -6.03 -5.69 7.14
N TRP A 90 -4.93 -4.95 7.05
CA TRP A 90 -4.84 -3.58 7.51
C TRP A 90 -5.73 -2.65 6.67
N MET A 91 -5.74 -2.84 5.34
CA MET A 91 -6.57 -2.05 4.42
C MET A 91 -8.06 -2.29 4.62
N THR A 92 -8.44 -3.44 5.17
CA THR A 92 -9.85 -3.79 5.45
C THR A 92 -10.27 -3.44 6.88
N TRP A 93 -9.38 -3.58 7.87
CA TRP A 93 -9.73 -3.51 9.30
C TRP A 93 -9.49 -2.15 9.95
N THR A 94 -8.80 -1.22 9.29
CA THR A 94 -8.51 0.09 9.88
C THR A 94 -9.40 1.20 9.34
N PRO A 95 -9.67 2.26 10.14
CA PRO A 95 -10.42 3.43 9.68
C PRO A 95 -9.75 4.19 8.52
N GLY A 96 -8.48 3.87 8.24
CA GLY A 96 -7.77 4.37 7.08
C GLY A 96 -8.30 3.81 5.77
N ARG A 97 -9.17 2.79 5.77
CA ARG A 97 -9.65 2.14 4.54
C ARG A 97 -10.20 3.09 3.50
N TYR A 98 -10.92 4.16 3.87
CA TYR A 98 -11.42 5.13 2.90
C TYR A 98 -10.30 5.88 2.15
N VAL A 99 -9.15 6.12 2.80
CA VAL A 99 -7.97 6.69 2.10
C VAL A 99 -7.46 5.75 1.02
N TYR A 100 -7.65 4.44 1.21
CA TYR A 100 -7.34 3.43 0.20
C TYR A 100 -8.53 3.33 -0.78
N GLU A 101 -9.77 3.14 -0.36
CA GLU A 101 -10.94 3.01 -1.25
C GLU A 101 -11.18 4.23 -2.17
N LEU A 102 -10.67 5.42 -1.84
CA LEU A 102 -10.66 6.58 -2.74
C LEU A 102 -9.90 6.32 -4.07
N PHE A 103 -9.06 5.29 -4.12
CA PHE A 103 -8.38 4.85 -5.31
C PHE A 103 -8.82 3.43 -5.66
N ALA A 104 -9.25 3.20 -6.90
CA ALA A 104 -9.45 1.86 -7.41
C ALA A 104 -8.08 1.17 -7.53
N TRP A 105 -7.66 0.44 -6.49
CA TRP A 105 -6.38 -0.25 -6.50
C TRP A 105 -6.44 -1.52 -7.33
N GLY A 106 -6.34 -1.40 -8.67
CA GLY A 106 -6.06 -2.54 -9.54
C GLY A 106 -4.63 -3.05 -9.34
N GLU A 107 -4.30 -4.25 -9.86
CA GLU A 107 -2.92 -4.77 -9.80
C GLU A 107 -1.87 -3.78 -10.36
N GLU A 108 -2.26 -2.93 -11.31
CA GLU A 108 -1.45 -1.83 -11.88
C GLU A 108 -1.09 -0.72 -10.90
N THR A 109 -1.71 -0.66 -9.72
CA THR A 109 -1.45 0.39 -8.72
C THR A 109 -0.48 -0.03 -7.62
N LYS A 110 0.14 -1.22 -7.74
CA LYS A 110 1.19 -1.72 -6.82
C LYS A 110 2.25 -0.66 -6.55
N VAL A 111 2.71 0.04 -7.59
CA VAL A 111 3.67 1.15 -7.47
C VAL A 111 3.15 2.29 -6.59
N GLY A 112 1.88 2.68 -6.73
CA GLY A 112 1.27 3.72 -5.89
C GLY A 112 1.17 3.31 -4.42
N LEU A 113 0.82 2.05 -4.17
CA LEU A 113 0.76 1.49 -2.82
C LEU A 113 2.16 1.43 -2.19
N TYR A 114 3.16 1.03 -2.98
CA TYR A 114 4.56 1.05 -2.57
C TYR A 114 5.07 2.48 -2.33
N ALA A 115 4.67 3.46 -3.13
CA ALA A 115 5.01 4.87 -2.90
C ALA A 115 4.44 5.36 -1.56
N LEU A 116 3.16 5.08 -1.31
CA LEU A 116 2.48 5.49 -0.08
C LEU A 116 3.05 4.80 1.16
N ALA A 117 3.35 3.50 1.06
CA ALA A 117 4.05 2.78 2.10
C ALA A 117 5.47 3.33 2.26
N PHE A 118 6.39 3.07 1.32
CA PHE A 118 7.84 3.29 1.42
C PHE A 118 8.26 4.75 1.51
N LEU A 119 7.74 5.63 0.64
CA LEU A 119 8.09 7.05 0.66
C LEU A 119 7.27 7.80 1.70
N GLY A 120 5.95 7.62 1.66
CA GLY A 120 5.00 8.34 2.50
C GLY A 120 5.06 7.94 3.97
N ARG A 121 4.88 6.66 4.31
CA ARG A 121 4.89 6.22 5.71
C ARG A 121 6.28 5.92 6.23
N GLY A 122 7.17 5.34 5.42
CA GLY A 122 8.51 4.97 5.87
C GLY A 122 9.48 6.12 5.92
N THR A 123 9.85 6.60 4.74
CA THR A 123 10.91 7.60 4.59
C THR A 123 10.53 8.89 5.31
N PHE A 124 9.33 9.42 5.07
CA PHE A 124 8.89 10.66 5.71
C PHE A 124 8.78 10.53 7.23
N ASN A 125 8.10 9.51 7.79
CA ASN A 125 7.98 9.41 9.26
C ASN A 125 9.34 9.17 9.93
N THR A 126 10.24 8.41 9.32
CA THR A 126 11.60 8.18 9.84
C THR A 126 12.39 9.48 9.91
N LEU A 127 12.42 10.26 8.82
CA LEU A 127 13.11 11.55 8.79
C LEU A 127 12.45 12.59 9.71
N ASN A 128 11.12 12.55 9.80
CA ASN A 128 10.33 13.42 10.68
C ASN A 128 10.62 13.14 12.15
N ALA A 129 10.63 11.87 12.57
CA ALA A 129 11.04 11.45 13.90
C ALA A 129 12.47 11.87 14.20
N PHE A 130 13.39 11.62 13.27
CA PHE A 130 14.79 11.98 13.42
C PHE A 130 14.97 13.50 13.60
N TYR A 131 14.22 14.31 12.86
CA TYR A 131 14.24 15.77 12.99
C TYR A 131 13.72 16.25 14.36
N PHE A 132 12.55 15.78 14.78
CA PHE A 132 11.92 16.25 16.03
C PHE A 132 12.60 15.72 17.30
N THR A 133 13.31 14.59 17.21
CA THR A 133 14.11 14.02 18.30
C THR A 133 15.53 14.56 18.37
N ARG A 134 15.89 15.55 17.52
CA ARG A 134 17.21 16.19 17.52
C ARG A 134 17.70 16.66 18.90
N PRO A 135 16.87 17.22 19.80
CA PRO A 135 17.33 17.58 21.14
C PRO A 135 17.92 16.41 21.94
N TRP A 136 17.50 15.17 21.66
CA TRP A 136 17.94 13.97 22.37
C TRP A 136 19.28 13.45 21.83
N TRP A 137 19.40 13.30 20.50
CA TRP A 137 20.60 12.72 19.89
C TRP A 137 21.64 13.78 19.49
N GLY A 138 21.27 15.05 19.34
CA GLY A 138 22.16 16.14 18.94
C GLY A 138 23.40 16.28 19.83
N PRO A 139 23.26 16.26 21.17
CA PRO A 139 24.40 16.32 22.09
C PRO A 139 25.40 15.16 21.91
N LEU A 140 24.95 13.98 21.45
CA LEU A 140 25.83 12.83 21.21
C LEU A 140 26.85 13.12 20.11
N ARG A 141 26.52 13.93 19.10
CA ARG A 141 27.49 14.32 18.05
C ARG A 141 28.66 15.14 18.59
N VAL A 142 28.45 15.88 19.67
CA VAL A 142 29.50 16.68 20.31
C VAL A 142 30.27 15.84 21.33
N ARG A 143 29.54 15.13 22.20
CA ARG A 143 30.14 14.38 23.33
C ARG A 143 30.76 13.05 22.92
N ARG A 144 30.21 12.37 21.92
CA ARG A 144 30.64 11.04 21.44
C ARG A 144 30.51 10.97 19.91
N PRO A 145 31.42 11.59 19.15
CA PRO A 145 31.25 11.86 17.73
C PRO A 145 31.01 10.61 16.87
N LEU A 146 31.64 9.47 17.20
CA LEU A 146 31.42 8.20 16.49
C LEU A 146 29.98 7.68 16.68
N ILE A 147 29.49 7.65 17.92
CA ILE A 147 28.12 7.24 18.24
C ILE A 147 27.12 8.22 17.63
N GLY A 148 27.38 9.52 17.76
CA GLY A 148 26.56 10.56 17.14
C GLY A 148 26.47 10.38 15.62
N ARG A 149 27.57 10.06 14.93
CA ARG A 149 27.56 9.75 13.49
C ARG A 149 26.74 8.49 13.20
N ALA A 150 26.92 7.41 13.94
CA ALA A 150 26.16 6.18 13.76
C ALA A 150 24.64 6.40 13.91
N VAL A 151 24.21 7.05 14.99
CA VAL A 151 22.79 7.38 15.28
C VAL A 151 22.16 8.19 14.15
N THR A 152 22.95 8.99 13.43
CA THR A 152 22.47 9.80 12.31
C THR A 152 22.58 9.11 10.95
N ALA A 153 23.58 8.25 10.77
CA ALA A 153 23.83 7.56 9.50
C ALA A 153 22.78 6.48 9.24
N VAL A 154 22.40 5.73 10.28
CA VAL A 154 21.40 4.66 10.18
C VAL A 154 20.05 5.14 9.60
N PRO A 155 19.37 6.17 10.14
CA PRO A 155 18.09 6.62 9.60
C PRO A 155 18.22 7.25 8.20
N VAL A 156 19.35 7.91 7.89
CA VAL A 156 19.60 8.45 6.54
C VAL A 156 19.83 7.32 5.53
N ALA A 157 20.61 6.30 5.89
CA ALA A 157 20.85 5.14 5.05
C ALA A 157 19.54 4.36 4.83
N ALA A 158 18.72 4.18 5.85
CA ALA A 158 17.41 3.56 5.72
C ALA A 158 16.50 4.35 4.76
N ALA A 159 16.41 5.67 4.93
CA ALA A 159 15.64 6.54 4.03
C ALA A 159 16.14 6.49 2.57
N ALA A 160 17.46 6.54 2.37
CA ALA A 160 18.07 6.46 1.05
C ALA A 160 17.83 5.10 0.40
N LEU A 161 17.98 4.01 1.15
CA LEU A 161 17.74 2.65 0.66
C LEU A 161 16.26 2.42 0.31
N CYS A 162 15.32 2.87 1.15
CA CYS A 162 13.89 2.80 0.85
C CYS A 162 13.54 3.61 -0.41
N THR A 163 14.10 4.81 -0.57
CA THR A 163 13.88 5.66 -1.75
C THR A 163 14.47 5.01 -3.00
N TRP A 164 15.70 4.49 -2.91
CA TRP A 164 16.35 3.80 -4.02
C TRP A 164 15.59 2.54 -4.43
N ALA A 165 15.19 1.70 -3.48
CA ALA A 165 14.41 0.49 -3.74
C ALA A 165 13.08 0.82 -4.43
N PHE A 166 12.40 1.89 -4.00
CA PHE A 166 11.21 2.38 -4.67
C PHE A 166 11.47 2.81 -6.12
N LEU A 167 12.52 3.62 -6.36
CA LEU A 167 12.86 4.05 -7.72
C LEU A 167 13.30 2.89 -8.62
N ALA A 168 14.01 1.92 -8.05
CA ALA A 168 14.38 0.69 -8.75
C ALA A 168 13.12 -0.09 -9.15
N LEU A 169 12.15 -0.23 -8.24
CA LEU A 169 10.86 -0.87 -8.52
C LEU A 169 10.06 -0.11 -9.58
N VAL A 170 9.98 1.21 -9.52
CA VAL A 170 9.30 2.03 -10.55
C VAL A 170 9.93 1.80 -11.92
N ARG A 171 11.28 1.79 -11.97
CA ARG A 171 11.99 1.55 -13.21
C ARG A 171 11.71 0.16 -13.75
N GLU A 172 11.82 -0.86 -12.90
CA GLU A 172 11.51 -2.25 -13.24
C GLU A 172 10.07 -2.38 -13.72
N GLU A 173 9.12 -1.72 -13.06
CA GLU A 173 7.71 -1.75 -13.47
C GLU A 173 7.55 -1.23 -14.90
N THR A 174 8.16 -0.08 -15.22
CA THR A 174 8.04 0.53 -16.56
C THR A 174 8.72 -0.28 -17.66
N THR A 175 9.76 -1.05 -17.32
CA THR A 175 10.49 -1.89 -18.30
C THR A 175 9.90 -3.27 -18.45
N THR A 176 9.19 -3.77 -17.43
CA THR A 176 8.67 -5.14 -17.39
C THR A 176 7.19 -5.17 -17.76
N PHE A 177 6.39 -4.18 -17.35
CA PHE A 177 4.93 -4.22 -17.52
C PHE A 177 4.41 -3.24 -18.56
N SER A 178 3.31 -3.63 -19.21
CA SER A 178 2.59 -2.83 -20.22
C SER A 178 1.10 -2.79 -19.84
N SER A 179 0.54 -1.58 -19.68
CA SER A 179 -0.90 -1.42 -19.43
C SER A 179 -1.75 -2.04 -20.55
N ASP A 180 -1.29 -1.92 -21.81
CA ASP A 180 -2.00 -2.52 -22.94
C ASP A 180 -2.05 -4.04 -22.83
N ALA A 181 -0.93 -4.68 -22.45
CA ALA A 181 -0.87 -6.13 -22.26
C ALA A 181 -1.71 -6.57 -21.05
N GLN A 182 -1.76 -5.75 -19.99
CA GLN A 182 -2.61 -5.97 -18.81
C GLN A 182 -4.09 -5.98 -19.18
N ASP A 183 -4.54 -5.03 -20.00
CA ASP A 183 -5.93 -4.96 -20.47
C ASP A 183 -6.30 -6.16 -21.35
N VAL A 184 -5.37 -6.61 -22.20
CA VAL A 184 -5.56 -7.85 -22.98
C VAL A 184 -5.64 -9.05 -22.05
N ALA A 185 -4.78 -9.16 -21.03
CA ALA A 185 -4.80 -10.25 -20.06
C ALA A 185 -6.16 -10.33 -19.33
N ARG A 186 -6.69 -9.18 -18.89
CA ARG A 186 -8.03 -9.08 -18.28
C ARG A 186 -9.14 -9.50 -19.21
N THR A 187 -9.08 -9.04 -20.46
CA THR A 187 -10.10 -9.37 -21.47
C THR A 187 -10.10 -10.87 -21.78
N VAL A 188 -8.91 -11.48 -21.89
CA VAL A 188 -8.79 -12.92 -22.08
C VAL A 188 -9.33 -13.66 -20.86
N LEU A 189 -8.93 -13.28 -19.65
CA LEU A 189 -9.40 -13.93 -18.42
C LEU A 189 -10.92 -13.85 -18.26
N ALA A 190 -11.52 -12.69 -18.56
CA ALA A 190 -12.98 -12.51 -18.52
C ALA A 190 -13.73 -13.35 -19.57
N GLY A 191 -13.04 -13.80 -20.62
CA GLY A 191 -13.58 -14.69 -21.64
C GLY A 191 -13.38 -16.18 -21.35
N VAL A 192 -12.62 -16.55 -20.31
CA VAL A 192 -12.43 -17.94 -19.90
C VAL A 192 -13.68 -18.43 -19.19
N ASP A 193 -14.30 -19.48 -19.72
CA ASP A 193 -15.50 -20.08 -19.13
C ASP A 193 -15.19 -21.30 -18.26
N CYS A 194 -16.18 -21.75 -17.49
CA CYS A 194 -16.02 -22.90 -16.60
C CYS A 194 -15.81 -24.22 -17.35
N GLU A 195 -16.28 -24.35 -18.58
CA GLU A 195 -16.06 -25.56 -19.38
C GLU A 195 -14.59 -25.68 -19.78
N GLU A 196 -13.99 -24.58 -20.23
CA GLU A 196 -12.57 -24.46 -20.54
C GLU A 196 -11.69 -24.72 -19.31
N VAL A 197 -12.05 -24.15 -18.16
CA VAL A 197 -11.31 -24.37 -16.90
C VAL A 197 -11.31 -25.85 -16.51
N ARG A 198 -12.46 -26.52 -16.57
CA ARG A 198 -12.56 -27.96 -16.25
C ARG A 198 -11.82 -28.83 -17.24
N ALA A 199 -11.95 -28.56 -18.54
CA ALA A 199 -11.32 -29.36 -19.59
C ALA A 199 -9.78 -29.26 -19.56
N ASN A 200 -9.26 -28.14 -19.06
CA ASN A 200 -7.85 -27.81 -19.08
C ASN A 200 -7.21 -27.67 -17.70
N GLU A 201 -7.88 -28.08 -16.62
CA GLU A 201 -7.37 -27.97 -15.26
C GLU A 201 -5.93 -28.53 -15.15
N GLY A 202 -5.03 -27.72 -14.57
CA GLY A 202 -3.62 -28.05 -14.40
C GLY A 202 -2.78 -27.93 -15.67
N LYS A 203 -3.36 -27.52 -16.80
CA LYS A 203 -2.64 -27.30 -18.06
C LYS A 203 -2.36 -25.82 -18.29
N THR A 204 -1.30 -25.59 -19.06
CA THR A 204 -0.98 -24.27 -19.61
C THR A 204 -1.16 -24.30 -21.11
N MET A 205 -1.93 -23.36 -21.65
CA MET A 205 -2.10 -23.17 -23.09
C MET A 205 -1.45 -21.85 -23.53
N THR A 206 -0.96 -21.83 -24.76
CA THR A 206 -0.38 -20.61 -25.36
C THR A 206 -1.15 -20.27 -26.63
N ASP A 207 -1.51 -19.00 -26.78
CA ASP A 207 -2.24 -18.44 -27.91
C ASP A 207 -1.52 -17.18 -28.42
N LEU A 208 -1.77 -16.81 -29.68
CA LEU A 208 -1.31 -15.57 -30.29
C LEU A 208 -2.52 -14.71 -30.62
N ARG A 209 -2.60 -13.53 -30.02
CA ARG A 209 -3.70 -12.58 -30.24
C ARG A 209 -3.21 -11.29 -30.86
N GLN A 210 -4.11 -10.61 -31.55
CA GLN A 210 -3.83 -9.34 -32.20
C GLN A 210 -4.86 -8.30 -31.79
N ARG A 211 -4.39 -7.10 -31.45
CA ARG A 211 -5.24 -5.93 -31.18
C ARG A 211 -4.70 -4.74 -31.96
N GLY A 212 -5.44 -4.32 -32.99
CA GLY A 212 -4.93 -3.36 -33.97
C GLY A 212 -3.72 -3.93 -34.72
N GLU A 213 -2.62 -3.18 -34.75
CA GLU A 213 -1.38 -3.59 -35.41
C GLU A 213 -0.45 -4.45 -34.52
N ARG A 214 -0.71 -4.51 -33.21
CA ARG A 214 0.16 -5.19 -32.24
C ARG A 214 -0.25 -6.63 -32.00
N ARG A 215 0.73 -7.54 -31.95
CA ARG A 215 0.56 -8.94 -31.55
C ARG A 215 0.95 -9.16 -30.09
N TYR A 216 0.31 -10.16 -29.49
CA TYR A 216 0.46 -10.53 -28.10
C TYR A 216 0.55 -12.04 -27.99
N ARG A 217 1.55 -12.53 -27.26
CA ARG A 217 1.64 -13.93 -26.86
C ARG A 217 0.91 -14.09 -25.54
N VAL A 218 -0.13 -14.91 -25.53
CA VAL A 218 -0.98 -15.14 -24.37
C VAL A 218 -0.66 -16.54 -23.84
N GLU A 219 -0.47 -16.66 -22.54
CA GLU A 219 -0.29 -17.92 -21.83
C GLU A 219 -1.36 -18.01 -20.75
N ILE A 220 -2.18 -19.06 -20.80
CA ILE A 220 -3.28 -19.30 -19.87
C ILE A 220 -2.94 -20.55 -19.07
N THR A 221 -2.69 -20.39 -17.78
CA THR A 221 -2.57 -21.50 -16.83
C THR A 221 -3.90 -21.70 -16.15
N TYR A 222 -4.57 -22.81 -16.45
CA TYR A 222 -5.88 -23.12 -15.90
C TYR A 222 -5.75 -23.79 -14.54
N GLY A 223 -6.44 -23.22 -13.56
CA GLY A 223 -6.46 -23.74 -12.19
C GLY A 223 -7.75 -23.33 -11.49
N CYS A 224 -8.33 -24.28 -10.75
CA CYS A 224 -9.55 -24.05 -10.00
C CYS A 224 -9.35 -23.05 -8.86
N ASP A 225 -8.25 -23.20 -8.11
CA ASP A 225 -7.87 -22.25 -7.05
C ASP A 225 -7.40 -20.91 -7.63
N LEU A 226 -6.80 -20.93 -8.82
CA LEU A 226 -6.33 -19.74 -9.49
C LEU A 226 -6.10 -20.03 -10.98
N THR A 227 -6.93 -19.44 -11.84
CA THR A 227 -6.64 -19.37 -13.28
C THR A 227 -5.87 -18.09 -13.55
N ARG A 228 -4.77 -18.20 -14.29
CA ARG A 228 -3.85 -17.09 -14.56
C ARG A 228 -3.65 -16.92 -16.06
N VAL A 229 -3.73 -15.68 -16.51
CA VAL A 229 -3.39 -15.27 -17.87
C VAL A 229 -2.16 -14.37 -17.80
N LEU A 230 -1.12 -14.74 -18.54
CA LEU A 230 0.07 -13.92 -18.77
C LEU A 230 0.10 -13.53 -20.25
N VAL A 231 0.21 -12.25 -20.52
CA VAL A 231 0.27 -11.70 -21.88
C VAL A 231 1.59 -11.01 -22.06
N GLN A 232 2.32 -11.35 -23.11
CA GLN A 232 3.56 -10.71 -23.51
C GLN A 232 3.34 -9.95 -24.82
N ALA A 233 3.64 -8.66 -24.82
CA ALA A 233 3.63 -7.81 -26.01
C ALA A 233 4.90 -8.01 -26.85
N GLU A 234 4.89 -7.53 -28.11
CA GLU A 234 6.04 -7.58 -29.03
C GLU A 234 7.31 -6.91 -28.49
N ASP A 235 7.16 -5.87 -27.67
CA ASP A 235 8.28 -5.18 -27.02
C ASP A 235 8.85 -5.96 -25.80
N GLY A 236 8.34 -7.16 -25.54
CA GLY A 236 8.76 -8.06 -24.47
C GLY A 236 8.09 -7.79 -23.12
N ARG A 237 7.35 -6.68 -22.97
CA ARG A 237 6.67 -6.33 -21.73
C ARG A 237 5.43 -7.19 -21.51
N ILE A 238 5.07 -7.38 -20.25
CA ILE A 238 4.03 -8.31 -19.83
C ILE A 238 2.83 -7.61 -19.18
N GLY A 239 1.70 -8.30 -19.19
CA GLY A 239 0.53 -8.04 -18.36
C GLY A 239 0.02 -9.36 -17.80
N THR A 240 -0.51 -9.34 -16.59
CA THR A 240 -0.97 -10.54 -15.89
C THR A 240 -2.35 -10.31 -15.28
N ALA A 241 -3.27 -11.24 -15.48
CA ALA A 241 -4.54 -11.26 -14.77
C ALA A 241 -4.70 -12.64 -14.12
N ALA A 242 -5.26 -12.69 -12.91
CA ALA A 242 -5.54 -13.95 -12.24
C ALA A 242 -6.79 -13.84 -11.38
N GLU A 243 -7.61 -14.89 -11.39
CA GLU A 243 -8.83 -14.97 -10.59
C GLU A 243 -9.08 -16.42 -10.15
N PRO A 244 -9.49 -16.65 -8.90
CA PRO A 244 -9.93 -17.96 -8.45
C PRO A 244 -11.24 -18.35 -9.15
N GLN A 245 -11.39 -19.62 -9.54
CA GLN A 245 -12.57 -20.14 -10.23
C GLN A 245 -13.27 -21.27 -9.43
N PRO A 246 -13.59 -21.07 -8.14
CA PRO A 246 -14.09 -22.12 -7.27
C PRO A 246 -15.46 -22.64 -7.71
N ALA A 247 -16.31 -21.77 -8.27
CA ALA A 247 -17.61 -22.14 -8.81
C ALA A 247 -17.51 -23.05 -10.04
N CYS A 248 -16.41 -22.97 -10.78
CA CYS A 248 -16.19 -23.83 -11.94
C CYS A 248 -15.84 -25.24 -11.51
N CYS A 249 -15.07 -25.47 -10.44
CA CYS A 249 -14.58 -26.82 -10.12
C CYS A 249 -15.32 -27.52 -8.97
N HIS A 250 -16.09 -26.78 -8.18
CA HIS A 250 -16.99 -27.37 -7.18
C HIS A 250 -18.38 -27.57 -7.76
N THR A 251 -18.56 -28.62 -8.56
CA THR A 251 -19.87 -29.21 -8.83
C THR A 251 -20.13 -30.37 -7.87
N GLY A 252 -20.92 -30.12 -6.83
CA GLY A 252 -21.57 -31.16 -6.02
C GLY A 252 -21.02 -31.32 -4.60
N SER A 253 -21.71 -30.70 -3.63
CA SER A 253 -21.94 -31.29 -2.31
C SER A 253 -23.41 -31.63 -2.18
#